data_AF-A0A846QB04-F1
#
_entry.id   AF-A0A846QB04-F1
#
_cell.length_a   1.000
_cell.length_b   1.000
_cell.length_c   1.000
_cell.angle_alpha   90.00
_cell.angle_beta   90.00
_cell.angle_gamma   90.00
#
_symmetry.space_group_name_H-M   'P 1'
#
loop_
_entity.id
_entity.type
_entity.pdbx_description
1 polymer ?
#
loop_
_entity_poly.entity_id
_entity_poly.type
_entity_poly.pdbx_seq_one_letter_code
_entity_poly.pdbx_strand_id
1 'polypeptide(L)'
;CSTGSMHGGESYDRGILEQITKQTGIPSVSVASSVIQALKVLRVKKVAVTTPYAEELNQVEKRFLESVGFEITDIEGLDIIDAFEIGHLRPEDAYIRGSKIDSPEADGIFISCTNWQSIEIIDMLERDLGKPVITSNQSTFWAALKKSGIHQPIEGFGSLLKEH
;
A
#
# COMPACT_ATOMS: atom_id res chain seq x y z
N CYS A 1 7.64 5.39 -6.02
CA CYS A 1 7.13 4.20 -6.73
C CYS A 1 7.23 3.02 -5.77
N SER A 2 6.16 2.22 -5.59
CA SER A 2 6.08 1.13 -4.60
C SER A 2 7.24 0.14 -4.74
N THR A 3 7.37 -0.50 -5.90
CA THR A 3 8.41 -1.50 -6.19
C THR A 3 9.82 -0.93 -6.08
N GLY A 4 10.03 0.32 -6.55
CA GLY A 4 11.33 0.99 -6.46
C GLY A 4 11.82 1.19 -5.02
N SER A 5 10.92 1.55 -4.09
CA SER A 5 11.28 1.68 -2.66
C SER A 5 11.49 0.33 -1.97
N MET A 6 10.84 -0.73 -2.45
CA MET A 6 10.92 -2.07 -1.84
C MET A 6 12.13 -2.88 -2.34
N HIS A 7 12.65 -2.57 -3.53
CA HIS A 7 13.70 -3.35 -4.20
C HIS A 7 14.98 -3.55 -3.36
N GLY A 8 15.38 -2.56 -2.58
CA GLY A 8 16.58 -2.61 -1.73
C GLY A 8 16.32 -2.99 -0.26
N GLY A 9 15.08 -3.29 0.12
CA GLY A 9 14.70 -3.54 1.51
C GLY A 9 14.57 -2.27 2.37
N GLU A 10 14.18 -2.47 3.64
CA GLU A 10 13.88 -1.36 4.58
C GLU A 10 15.08 -0.44 4.83
N SER A 11 16.30 -0.99 4.90
CA SER A 11 17.52 -0.20 5.12
C SER A 11 17.83 0.73 3.95
N TYR A 12 17.59 0.28 2.71
CA TYR A 12 17.76 1.08 1.51
C TYR A 12 16.74 2.21 1.44
N ASP A 13 15.47 1.91 1.68
CA ASP A 13 14.38 2.90 1.70
C ASP A 13 14.66 4.00 2.74
N ARG A 14 15.04 3.61 3.96
CA ARG A 14 15.44 4.55 5.01
C ARG A 14 16.65 5.40 4.61
N GLY A 15 17.65 4.80 3.97
CA GLY A 15 18.82 5.52 3.47
C GLY A 15 18.47 6.62 2.46
N ILE A 16 17.54 6.35 1.54
CA ILE A 16 17.03 7.36 0.60
C ILE A 16 16.34 8.50 1.35
N LEU A 17 15.46 8.17 2.31
CA LEU A 17 14.72 9.16 3.07
C LEU A 17 15.65 10.08 3.88
N GLU A 18 16.67 9.51 4.53
CA GLU A 18 17.70 10.24 5.28
C GLU A 18 18.50 11.17 4.36
N GLN A 19 18.89 10.72 3.17
CA GLN A 19 19.60 11.54 2.20
C GLN A 19 18.76 12.73 1.72
N ILE A 20 17.50 12.49 1.34
CA ILE A 20 16.58 13.56 0.92
C ILE A 20 16.39 14.57 2.05
N THR A 21 16.14 14.09 3.28
CA THR A 21 15.94 14.96 4.44
C THR A 21 17.20 15.78 4.74
N LYS A 22 18.39 15.16 4.69
CA LYS A 22 19.66 15.82 4.92
C LYS A 22 19.95 16.92 3.89
N GLN A 23 19.60 16.70 2.62
CA GLN A 23 19.85 17.67 1.55
C GLN A 23 18.85 18.82 1.53
N THR A 24 17.59 18.56 1.90
CA THR A 24 16.50 19.54 1.78
C THR A 24 16.15 20.24 3.09
N GLY A 25 16.45 19.62 4.24
CA GLY A 25 15.94 20.04 5.54
C GLY A 25 14.45 19.75 5.74
N ILE A 26 13.80 19.05 4.79
CA ILE A 26 12.36 18.78 4.80
C ILE A 26 12.12 17.29 5.09
N PRO A 27 11.18 16.93 5.99
CA PRO A 27 10.83 15.53 6.23
C PRO A 27 10.35 14.84 4.95
N SER A 28 10.92 13.68 4.63
CA SER A 28 10.54 12.87 3.47
C SER A 28 9.70 11.65 3.87
N VAL A 29 8.89 11.16 2.94
CA VAL A 29 8.15 9.89 3.03
C VAL A 29 8.41 9.05 1.78
N SER A 30 8.33 7.74 1.91
CA SER A 30 8.40 6.78 0.80
C SER A 30 7.16 5.90 0.83
N VAL A 31 6.85 5.24 -0.28
CA VAL A 31 5.70 4.34 -0.35
C VAL A 31 5.90 3.14 0.57
N ALA A 32 7.06 2.48 0.52
CA ALA A 32 7.38 1.32 1.35
C ALA A 32 7.23 1.61 2.86
N SER A 33 7.91 2.65 3.37
CA SER A 33 7.80 3.04 4.77
C SER A 33 6.38 3.45 5.17
N SER A 34 5.62 4.06 4.25
CA SER A 34 4.24 4.49 4.53
C SER A 34 3.29 3.30 4.63
N VAL A 35 3.39 2.33 3.73
CA VAL A 35 2.58 1.09 3.75
C VAL A 35 2.87 0.28 5.00
N ILE A 36 4.15 0.10 5.37
CA ILE A 36 4.54 -0.60 6.61
C ILE A 36 3.90 0.07 7.83
N GLN A 37 3.95 1.40 7.91
CA GLN A 37 3.34 2.15 9.01
C GLN A 37 1.82 2.03 9.02
N ALA A 38 1.17 2.10 7.86
CA ALA A 38 -0.28 1.95 7.73
C ALA A 38 -0.75 0.58 8.21
N LEU A 39 -0.13 -0.51 7.71
CA LEU A 39 -0.43 -1.88 8.14
C LEU A 39 -0.26 -2.06 9.65
N LYS A 40 0.82 -1.52 10.23
CA LYS A 40 1.08 -1.58 11.68
C LYS A 40 0.03 -0.83 12.50
N VAL A 41 -0.36 0.37 12.08
CA VAL A 41 -1.34 1.19 12.80
C VAL A 41 -2.72 0.55 12.77
N LEU A 42 -3.10 -0.03 11.64
CA LEU A 42 -4.34 -0.81 11.47
C LEU A 42 -4.26 -2.22 12.07
N ARG A 43 -3.14 -2.58 12.71
CA ARG A 43 -2.91 -3.85 13.39
C ARG A 43 -3.04 -5.08 12.48
N VAL A 44 -2.81 -4.91 11.18
CA VAL A 44 -2.81 -5.98 10.19
C VAL A 44 -1.48 -6.75 10.31
N LYS A 45 -1.55 -8.09 10.48
CA LYS A 45 -0.37 -8.96 10.49
C LYS A 45 -0.34 -9.90 9.30
N LYS A 46 -1.50 -10.44 8.93
CA LYS A 46 -1.74 -11.29 7.77
C LYS A 46 -2.35 -10.47 6.64
N VAL A 47 -1.67 -10.36 5.51
CA VAL A 47 -2.05 -9.45 4.42
C VAL A 47 -2.32 -10.25 3.15
N ALA A 48 -3.47 -10.03 2.54
CA ALA A 48 -3.72 -10.43 1.16
C ALA A 48 -3.35 -9.27 0.23
N VAL A 49 -2.59 -9.54 -0.83
CA VAL A 49 -2.00 -8.51 -1.68
C VAL A 49 -2.51 -8.65 -3.11
N THR A 50 -2.94 -7.55 -3.72
CA THR A 50 -3.17 -7.51 -5.17
C THR A 50 -2.36 -6.41 -5.81
N THR A 51 -1.82 -6.71 -6.98
CA THR A 51 -0.93 -5.82 -7.72
C THR A 51 -1.29 -5.84 -9.21
N PRO A 52 -0.85 -4.86 -10.01
CA PRO A 52 -0.94 -4.96 -11.46
C PRO A 52 0.28 -5.68 -12.06
N TYR A 53 1.24 -6.11 -11.25
CA TYR A 53 2.58 -6.48 -11.70
C TYR A 53 2.67 -7.91 -12.25
N ALA A 54 3.78 -8.16 -12.95
CA ALA A 54 4.26 -9.50 -13.28
C ALA A 54 4.76 -10.24 -12.02
N GLU A 55 4.82 -11.56 -12.13
CA GLU A 55 5.08 -12.45 -11.00
C GLU A 55 6.45 -12.21 -10.34
N GLU A 56 7.48 -11.86 -11.11
CA GLU A 56 8.80 -11.57 -10.55
C GLU A 56 8.77 -10.38 -9.59
N LEU A 57 7.95 -9.37 -9.88
CA LEU A 57 7.77 -8.19 -9.03
C LEU A 57 6.89 -8.52 -7.82
N ASN A 58 5.86 -9.35 -7.97
CA ASN A 58 5.07 -9.87 -6.84
C ASN A 58 5.97 -10.58 -5.83
N GLN A 59 6.90 -11.41 -6.31
CA GLN A 59 7.83 -12.12 -5.44
C GLN A 59 8.80 -11.18 -4.71
N VAL A 60 9.20 -10.06 -5.33
CA VAL A 60 9.99 -9.02 -4.64
C VAL A 60 9.16 -8.36 -3.54
N GLU A 61 7.91 -7.98 -3.83
CA GLU A 61 7.02 -7.34 -2.88
C GLU A 61 6.66 -8.26 -1.70
N LYS A 62 6.35 -9.54 -1.99
CA LYS A 62 6.12 -10.57 -0.98
C LYS A 62 7.31 -10.70 -0.04
N ARG A 63 8.52 -10.92 -0.59
CA ARG A 63 9.75 -11.04 0.21
C ARG A 63 10.01 -9.80 1.05
N PHE A 64 9.76 -8.62 0.50
CA PHE A 64 9.91 -7.36 1.23
C PHE A 64 8.97 -7.31 2.44
N LEU A 65 7.68 -7.52 2.24
CA LEU A 65 6.68 -7.47 3.32
C LEU A 65 6.94 -8.54 4.38
N GLU A 66 7.32 -9.75 3.96
CA GLU A 66 7.71 -10.84 4.88
C GLU A 66 8.96 -10.47 5.69
N SER A 67 9.96 -9.82 5.07
CA SER A 67 11.20 -9.43 5.76
C SER A 67 10.97 -8.41 6.88
N VAL A 68 9.87 -7.65 6.83
CA VAL A 68 9.50 -6.65 7.84
C VAL A 68 8.40 -7.13 8.79
N GLY A 69 8.09 -8.44 8.76
CA GLY A 69 7.29 -9.14 9.77
C GLY A 69 5.81 -9.31 9.47
N PHE A 70 5.37 -9.13 8.22
CA PHE A 70 4.02 -9.48 7.79
C PHE A 70 3.96 -10.90 7.23
N GLU A 71 2.83 -11.57 7.38
CA GLU A 71 2.54 -12.85 6.74
C GLU A 71 1.69 -12.59 5.49
N ILE A 72 2.14 -13.01 4.31
CA ILE A 72 1.38 -12.81 3.06
C ILE A 72 0.52 -14.03 2.81
N THR A 73 -0.79 -13.88 3.03
CA THR A 73 -1.76 -14.98 2.86
C THR A 73 -1.92 -15.36 1.39
N ASP A 74 -1.95 -14.36 0.51
CA ASP A 74 -1.94 -14.53 -0.93
C ASP A 74 -1.41 -13.28 -1.63
N ILE A 75 -0.89 -13.44 -2.84
CA ILE A 75 -0.51 -12.33 -3.73
C ILE A 75 -0.88 -12.64 -5.17
N GLU A 76 -1.79 -11.84 -5.75
CA GLU A 76 -2.20 -11.97 -7.17
C GLU A 76 -1.87 -10.70 -7.96
N GLY A 77 -1.15 -10.89 -9.08
CA GLY A 77 -0.86 -9.86 -10.07
C GLY A 77 -1.79 -9.88 -11.28
N LEU A 78 -1.80 -8.78 -12.05
CA LEU A 78 -2.46 -8.71 -13.37
C LEU A 78 -1.53 -9.04 -14.55
N ASP A 79 -0.23 -9.23 -14.29
CA ASP A 79 0.79 -9.49 -15.31
C ASP A 79 0.91 -8.36 -16.36
N ILE A 80 0.73 -7.11 -15.93
CA ILE A 80 0.84 -5.93 -16.79
C ILE A 80 2.22 -5.31 -16.62
N ILE A 81 2.97 -5.26 -17.72
CA ILE A 81 4.34 -4.72 -17.74
C ILE A 81 4.31 -3.23 -18.12
N ASP A 82 3.40 -2.83 -19.01
CA ASP A 82 3.34 -1.47 -19.52
C ASP A 82 2.70 -0.51 -18.49
N ALA A 83 3.44 0.55 -18.13
CA ALA A 83 2.99 1.50 -17.13
C ALA A 83 1.78 2.34 -17.59
N PHE A 84 1.60 2.60 -18.89
CA PHE A 84 0.41 3.27 -19.37
C PHE A 84 -0.80 2.36 -19.23
N GLU A 85 -0.69 1.07 -19.56
CA GLU A 85 -1.78 0.10 -19.35
C GLU A 85 -2.20 0.03 -17.87
N ILE A 86 -1.23 0.00 -16.94
CA ILE A 86 -1.52 0.07 -15.50
C ILE A 86 -2.31 1.34 -15.16
N GLY A 87 -1.94 2.49 -15.75
CA GLY A 87 -2.61 3.77 -15.53
C GLY A 87 -4.02 3.85 -16.13
N HIS A 88 -4.38 2.95 -17.04
CA HIS A 88 -5.73 2.83 -17.60
C HIS A 88 -6.61 1.82 -16.85
N LEU A 89 -6.05 1.09 -15.88
CA LEU A 89 -6.85 0.23 -15.00
C LEU A 89 -7.84 1.08 -14.23
N ARG A 90 -9.08 0.60 -14.14
CA ARG A 90 -10.14 1.33 -13.50
C ARG A 90 -10.26 0.96 -12.02
N PRO A 91 -10.87 1.82 -11.20
CA PRO A 91 -11.10 1.55 -9.79
C PRO A 91 -11.96 0.31 -9.53
N GLU A 92 -12.89 -0.01 -10.44
CA GLU A 92 -13.68 -1.24 -10.35
C GLU A 92 -12.81 -2.49 -10.49
N ASP A 93 -11.73 -2.43 -11.27
CA ASP A 93 -10.78 -3.54 -11.39
C ASP A 93 -10.08 -3.78 -10.04
N ALA A 94 -9.69 -2.70 -9.33
CA ALA A 94 -9.11 -2.78 -7.99
C ALA A 94 -10.12 -3.35 -6.98
N TYR A 95 -11.38 -2.93 -7.04
CA TYR A 95 -12.44 -3.45 -6.18
C TYR A 95 -12.67 -4.95 -6.39
N ILE A 96 -12.79 -5.40 -7.65
CA ILE A 96 -13.00 -6.81 -7.99
C ILE A 96 -11.82 -7.65 -7.50
N ARG A 97 -10.60 -7.19 -7.74
CA ARG A 97 -9.38 -7.91 -7.33
C ARG A 97 -9.22 -7.95 -5.82
N GLY A 98 -9.43 -6.82 -5.14
CA GLY A 98 -9.41 -6.74 -3.68
C GLY A 98 -10.46 -7.62 -3.02
N SER A 99 -11.66 -7.70 -3.61
CA SER A 99 -12.73 -8.60 -3.12
C SER A 99 -12.39 -10.07 -3.32
N LYS A 100 -11.78 -10.42 -4.46
CA LYS A 100 -11.46 -11.81 -4.83
C LYS A 100 -10.31 -12.37 -3.99
N ILE A 101 -9.31 -11.55 -3.69
CA ILE A 101 -8.11 -11.99 -2.96
C ILE A 101 -8.35 -12.13 -1.45
N ASP A 102 -9.47 -11.60 -0.93
CA ASP A 102 -9.80 -11.74 0.48
C ASP A 102 -10.03 -13.20 0.87
N SER A 103 -9.58 -13.54 2.08
CA SER A 103 -9.78 -14.85 2.67
C SER A 103 -9.98 -14.72 4.19
N PRO A 104 -10.66 -15.67 4.86
CA PRO A 104 -10.83 -15.62 6.31
C PRO A 104 -9.53 -15.53 7.13
N GLU A 105 -8.39 -15.87 6.53
CA GLU A 105 -7.07 -15.81 7.19
C GLU A 105 -6.42 -14.42 7.12
N ALA A 106 -6.82 -13.57 6.17
CA ALA A 106 -6.28 -12.23 6.03
C ALA A 106 -6.90 -11.27 7.05
N ASP A 107 -6.04 -10.50 7.73
CA ASP A 107 -6.44 -9.41 8.62
C ASP A 107 -6.82 -8.13 7.83
N GLY A 108 -6.32 -8.00 6.60
CA GLY A 108 -6.54 -6.83 5.74
C GLY A 108 -6.01 -7.03 4.33
N ILE A 109 -6.43 -6.14 3.43
CA ILE A 109 -6.07 -6.17 2.01
C ILE A 109 -5.09 -5.04 1.68
N PHE A 110 -4.05 -5.35 0.91
CA PHE A 110 -3.15 -4.35 0.35
C PHE A 110 -3.26 -4.33 -1.18
N ILE A 111 -3.75 -3.21 -1.73
CA ILE A 111 -3.77 -2.95 -3.17
C ILE A 111 -2.50 -2.15 -3.50
N SER A 112 -1.50 -2.85 -4.02
CA SER A 112 -0.20 -2.26 -4.31
C SER A 112 -0.14 -1.71 -5.73
N CYS A 113 0.15 -0.42 -5.83
CA CYS A 113 0.70 0.31 -6.97
C CYS A 113 0.34 1.79 -6.83
N THR A 114 1.31 2.69 -7.04
CA THR A 114 1.03 4.13 -7.08
C THR A 114 0.37 4.60 -8.39
N ASN A 115 0.43 3.77 -9.43
CA ASN A 115 -0.12 4.07 -10.76
C ASN A 115 -1.48 3.38 -11.03
N TRP A 116 -2.01 2.64 -10.06
CA TRP A 116 -3.33 2.02 -10.15
C TRP A 116 -4.33 2.82 -9.31
N GLN A 117 -5.35 3.39 -9.96
CA GLN A 117 -6.40 4.17 -9.32
C GLN A 117 -7.25 3.27 -8.42
N SER A 118 -7.12 3.44 -7.10
CA SER A 118 -7.75 2.56 -6.10
C SER A 118 -8.32 3.28 -4.87
N ILE A 119 -8.08 4.60 -4.72
CA ILE A 119 -8.47 5.34 -3.51
C ILE A 119 -9.99 5.39 -3.31
N GLU A 120 -10.76 5.57 -4.38
CA GLU A 120 -12.20 5.76 -4.32
C GLU A 120 -13.00 4.51 -3.93
N ILE A 121 -12.40 3.31 -4.04
CA ILE A 121 -13.07 2.06 -3.71
C ILE A 121 -12.80 1.58 -2.27
N ILE A 122 -11.85 2.20 -1.56
CA ILE A 122 -11.36 1.73 -0.26
C ILE A 122 -12.52 1.60 0.72
N ASP A 123 -13.27 2.70 0.87
CA ASP A 123 -14.33 2.84 1.85
C ASP A 123 -15.48 1.85 1.63
N MET A 124 -15.80 1.57 0.36
CA MET A 124 -16.79 0.59 -0.04
C MET A 124 -16.30 -0.83 0.22
N LEU A 125 -15.07 -1.12 -0.20
CA LEU A 125 -14.47 -2.44 -0.04
C LEU A 125 -14.29 -2.81 1.44
N GLU A 126 -13.88 -1.86 2.30
CA GLU A 126 -13.81 -2.10 3.75
C GLU A 126 -15.17 -2.45 4.36
N ARG A 127 -16.24 -1.77 3.92
CA ARG A 127 -17.61 -2.07 4.39
C ARG A 127 -18.05 -3.47 3.98
N ASP A 128 -17.73 -3.88 2.75
CA ASP A 128 -18.18 -5.15 2.19
C ASP A 128 -17.37 -6.34 2.74
N LEU A 129 -16.07 -6.14 2.99
CA LEU A 129 -15.19 -7.18 3.56
C LEU A 129 -15.19 -7.21 5.09
N GLY A 130 -15.53 -6.09 5.75
CA GLY A 130 -15.38 -5.94 7.20
C GLY A 130 -13.92 -5.92 7.67
N LYS A 131 -12.98 -5.58 6.77
CA LYS A 131 -11.53 -5.59 7.01
C LYS A 131 -10.88 -4.33 6.45
N PRO A 132 -9.77 -3.85 7.04
CA PRO A 132 -9.05 -2.69 6.50
C PRO A 132 -8.51 -2.94 5.09
N VAL A 133 -8.60 -1.91 4.26
CA VAL A 133 -8.07 -1.88 2.89
C VAL A 133 -7.02 -0.78 2.83
N ILE A 134 -5.80 -1.16 2.46
CA ILE A 134 -4.64 -0.30 2.39
C ILE A 134 -4.27 -0.14 0.91
N THR A 135 -3.97 1.10 0.47
CA THR A 135 -3.39 1.34 -0.86
C THR A 135 -2.06 2.07 -0.76
N SER A 136 -1.21 1.92 -1.80
CA SER A 136 0.07 2.64 -1.88
C SER A 136 -0.13 4.17 -1.81
N ASN A 137 -1.13 4.69 -2.51
CA ASN A 137 -1.39 6.13 -2.60
C ASN A 137 -1.97 6.68 -1.31
N GLN A 138 -2.99 6.02 -0.73
CA GLN A 138 -3.62 6.41 0.54
C GLN A 138 -2.59 6.39 1.68
N SER A 139 -1.76 5.34 1.76
CA SER A 139 -0.72 5.23 2.81
C SER A 139 0.30 6.37 2.72
N THR A 140 0.76 6.68 1.50
CA THR A 140 1.74 7.75 1.28
C THR A 140 1.15 9.11 1.62
N PHE A 141 -0.11 9.36 1.25
CA PHE A 141 -0.82 10.58 1.59
C PHE A 141 -0.99 10.72 3.11
N TRP A 142 -1.47 9.68 3.78
CA TRP A 142 -1.59 9.61 5.24
C TRP A 142 -0.26 9.91 5.95
N ALA A 143 0.83 9.26 5.52
CA ALA A 143 2.15 9.47 6.10
C ALA A 143 2.65 10.91 5.91
N ALA A 144 2.37 11.52 4.74
CA ALA A 144 2.71 12.91 4.47
C ALA A 144 1.94 13.87 5.40
N LEU A 145 0.61 13.71 5.53
CA LEU A 145 -0.20 14.51 6.46
C LEU A 145 0.33 14.42 7.89
N LYS A 146 0.59 13.19 8.35
CA LYS A 146 1.13 12.93 9.70
C LYS A 146 2.49 13.59 9.92
N LYS A 147 3.41 13.51 8.95
CA LYS A 147 4.71 14.21 9.03
C LYS A 147 4.59 15.73 8.99
N SER A 148 3.53 16.25 8.38
CA SER A 148 3.20 17.68 8.37
C SER A 148 2.45 18.16 9.61
N GLY A 149 2.16 17.28 10.59
CA GLY A 149 1.41 17.61 11.80
C GLY A 149 -0.09 17.81 11.57
N ILE A 150 -0.62 17.30 10.46
CA ILE A 150 -2.03 17.32 10.12
C ILE A 150 -2.63 15.98 10.59
N HIS A 151 -3.62 16.05 11.47
CA HIS A 151 -4.21 14.89 12.16
C HIS A 151 -5.74 14.86 12.07
N GLN A 152 -6.32 15.69 11.20
CA GLN A 152 -7.76 15.76 10.99
C GLN A 152 -8.23 14.48 10.29
N PRO A 153 -9.26 13.80 10.82
CA PRO A 153 -9.93 12.70 10.13
C PRO A 153 -10.42 13.11 8.74
N ILE A 154 -10.24 12.23 7.77
CA ILE A 154 -10.79 12.35 6.42
C ILE A 154 -11.72 11.16 6.17
N GLU A 155 -13.02 11.44 6.15
CA GLU A 155 -14.06 10.46 5.87
C GLU A 155 -14.08 10.07 4.38
N GLY A 156 -14.54 8.85 4.07
CA GLY A 156 -14.74 8.40 2.69
C GLY A 156 -13.52 7.74 2.04
N PHE A 157 -12.41 7.60 2.76
CA PHE A 157 -11.14 7.07 2.23
C PHE A 157 -10.52 5.99 3.11
N GLY A 158 -11.35 5.17 3.75
CA GLY A 158 -10.98 4.04 4.58
C GLY A 158 -10.58 4.38 6.01
N SER A 159 -10.53 3.34 6.82
CA SER A 159 -10.15 3.35 8.24
C SER A 159 -8.85 4.09 8.52
N LEU A 160 -7.84 3.96 7.63
CA LEU A 160 -6.53 4.60 7.79
C LEU A 160 -6.63 6.12 7.93
N LEU A 161 -7.38 6.78 7.03
CA LEU A 161 -7.49 8.25 7.02
C LEU A 161 -8.56 8.77 7.96
N LYS A 162 -9.45 7.90 8.43
CA LYS A 162 -10.53 8.24 9.35
C LYS A 162 -10.07 8.27 10.81
N GLU A 163 -9.20 7.35 11.23
CA GLU A 163 -8.95 7.10 12.65
C GLU A 163 -7.51 7.40 13.11
N HIS A 164 -6.60 7.75 12.20
CA HIS A 164 -5.15 7.75 12.46
C HIS A 164 -4.34 8.84 11.75
#